data_AF-A0A973LAL4-F1
#
_entry.id   AF-A0A973LAL4-F1
#
_cell.length_a   1.000
_cell.length_b   1.000
_cell.length_c   1.000
_cell.angle_alpha   90.00
_cell.angle_beta   90.00
_cell.angle_gamma   90.00
#
_symmetry.space_group_name_H-M   'P 1'
#
loop_
_entity.id
_entity.type
_entity.pdbx_description
1 polymer ?
#
loop_
_entity_poly.entity_id
_entity_poly.type
_entity_poly.pdbx_seq_one_letter_code
_entity_poly.pdbx_strand_id
1 'polypeptide(L)' 'MYFNPLKVLMPPALWLVGIGVVKAGFDLVTHPFRFAQNTALLLLSGLIIASMALLADLIVRSRPE' A
#
# COMPACT_ATOMS: atom_id res chain seq x y z
N MET A 1 3.11 -20.34 12.89
CA MET A 1 1.77 -19.86 12.52
C MET A 1 1.51 -20.18 11.05
N TYR A 2 0.34 -20.72 10.70
CA TYR A 2 0.01 -21.17 9.32
C TYR A 2 -0.06 -20.01 8.30
N PHE A 3 -0.24 -18.78 8.77
CA PHE A 3 -0.31 -17.56 7.96
C PHE A 3 0.88 -16.64 8.22
N ASN A 4 1.61 -16.27 7.16
CA ASN A 4 2.55 -15.15 7.19
C ASN A 4 1.80 -13.89 6.71
N PRO A 5 1.40 -12.98 7.62
CA PRO A 5 0.57 -11.84 7.26
C PRO A 5 1.27 -10.89 6.28
N LEU A 6 2.60 -10.73 6.38
CA LEU A 6 3.37 -9.91 5.45
C LEU A 6 3.26 -10.43 4.02
N LYS A 7 3.44 -11.74 3.83
CA LYS A 7 3.38 -12.36 2.49
C LYS A 7 1.99 -12.27 1.86
N VAL A 8 0.93 -12.24 2.67
CA VAL A 8 -0.45 -12.15 2.19
C VAL A 8 -0.84 -10.72 1.84
N LEU A 9 -0.44 -9.75 2.67
CA LEU A 9 -0.86 -8.36 2.52
C LEU A 9 0.10 -7.52 1.65
N MET A 10 1.36 -7.94 1.46
CA MET A 10 2.32 -7.25 0.58
C MET A 10 1.89 -7.19 -0.89
N PRO A 11 1.44 -8.28 -1.54
CA PRO A 11 1.06 -8.22 -2.95
C PRO A 11 -0.01 -7.14 -3.27
N PRO A 12 -1.15 -7.06 -2.56
CA PRO A 12 -2.13 -5.99 -2.82
C PRO A 12 -1.61 -4.60 -2.42
N ALA A 13 -0.84 -4.47 -1.33
CA ALA A 13 -0.26 -3.19 -0.95
C ALA A 13 0.68 -2.63 -2.03
N LEU A 14 1.58 -3.47 -2.54
CA LEU A 14 2.53 -3.10 -3.59
C LEU A 14 1.84 -2.79 -4.92
N TRP A 15 0.78 -3.53 -5.27
CA TRP A 15 -0.02 -3.20 -6.45
C TRP A 15 -0.70 -1.85 -6.33
N LEU A 16 -1.35 -1.56 -5.20
CA LEU A 16 -2.02 -0.28 -4.98
C LEU A 16 -1.02 0.88 -4.99
N VAL A 17 0.11 0.74 -4.30
CA VAL A 17 1.15 1.78 -4.30
C VAL A 17 1.74 1.93 -5.71
N GLY A 18 2.11 0.83 -6.38
CA GLY A 18 2.69 0.87 -7.72
C GLY A 18 1.77 1.51 -8.76
N ILE A 19 0.51 1.08 -8.80
CA ILE A 19 -0.51 1.67 -9.69
C ILE A 19 -0.74 3.14 -9.34
N GLY A 20 -0.77 3.49 -8.05
CA GLY A 20 -0.95 4.87 -7.60
C GLY A 20 0.20 5.78 -7.99
N VAL A 21 1.44 5.30 -7.93
CA VAL A 21 2.62 6.06 -8.37
C VAL A 21 2.59 6.28 -9.87
N VAL A 22 2.30 5.24 -10.66
CA VAL A 22 2.17 5.35 -12.12
C VAL A 22 1.07 6.36 -12.48
N LYS A 23 -0.07 6.27 -11.81
CA LYS A 23 -1.20 7.17 -12.03
C LYS A 23 -0.89 8.61 -11.61
N ALA A 24 -0.22 8.82 -10.49
CA ALA A 24 0.22 10.15 -10.07
C ALA A 24 1.14 10.81 -11.11
N GLY A 25 2.04 10.03 -11.71
CA GLY A 25 2.85 10.49 -12.84
C GLY A 25 2.00 10.85 -14.06
N PHE A 26 1.03 10.00 -14.42
CA PHE A 26 0.12 10.25 -15.53
C PHE A 26 -0.74 11.50 -15.31
N ASP A 27 -1.28 11.69 -14.11
CA ASP A 27 -2.08 12.86 -13.75
C ASP A 27 -1.26 14.14 -13.85
N LEU A 28 -0.01 14.12 -13.36
CA LEU A 28 0.88 15.27 -13.41
C LEU A 28 1.25 15.68 -14.85
N VAL A 29 1.43 14.70 -15.75
CA VAL A 29 1.74 14.94 -17.16
C VAL A 29 0.53 15.44 -17.95
N THR A 30 -0.65 14.84 -17.72
CA THR A 30 -1.86 15.16 -18.48
C THR A 30 -2.59 16.40 -17.97
N HIS A 31 -2.58 16.63 -16.65
CA HIS A 31 -3.26 17.71 -15.98
C HIS A 31 -2.30 18.39 -15.01
N PRO A 32 -1.40 19.26 -15.51
CA PRO A 32 -0.41 19.92 -14.67
C PRO A 32 -1.10 20.65 -13.51
N PHE A 33 -0.57 20.46 -12.29
CA PHE A 33 -1.10 20.97 -11.02
C PHE A 33 -2.46 20.43 -10.56
N ARG A 34 -2.98 19.37 -11.18
CA ARG A 34 -4.19 18.68 -10.71
C ARG A 34 -3.87 17.27 -10.26
N PHE A 35 -3.96 17.06 -8.94
CA PHE A 35 -3.89 15.73 -8.35
C PHE A 35 -5.29 15.17 -8.21
N ALA A 36 -5.59 14.06 -8.89
CA ALA A 36 -6.93 13.49 -8.83
C ALA A 36 -7.20 12.87 -7.45
N GLN A 37 -8.39 13.10 -6.90
CA GLN A 37 -8.78 12.57 -5.59
C GLN A 37 -8.68 11.03 -5.54
N ASN A 38 -9.07 10.35 -6.61
CA ASN A 38 -8.97 8.90 -6.72
C ASN A 38 -7.51 8.40 -6.75
N THR A 39 -6.55 9.21 -7.21
CA THR A 39 -5.10 8.88 -7.13
C THR A 39 -4.58 9.00 -5.70
N ALA A 40 -4.98 10.04 -4.98
CA ALA A 40 -4.66 10.19 -3.56
C ALA A 40 -5.25 9.04 -2.73
N LEU A 41 -6.54 8.72 -2.94
CA LEU A 41 -7.19 7.61 -2.25
C LEU A 41 -6.49 6.27 -2.51
N LEU A 42 -6.12 6.01 -3.76
CA LEU A 42 -5.46 4.76 -4.14
C LEU A 42 -4.07 4.61 -3.49
N LEU A 43 -3.26 5.68 -3.45
CA LEU A 43 -1.98 5.69 -2.75
C LEU A 43 -2.15 5.53 -1.23
N LEU A 44 -3.05 6.29 -0.62
CA LEU A 44 -3.28 6.24 0.83
C LEU A 44 -3.78 4.86 1.27
N SER A 45 -4.72 4.25 0.52
CA SER A 45 -5.16 2.88 0.80
C SER A 45 -4.02 1.87 0.70
N GLY A 46 -3.16 1.97 -0.32
CA GLY A 46 -1.97 1.12 -0.44
C GLY A 46 -1.01 1.25 0.74
N LEU A 47 -0.75 2.49 1.18
CA LEU A 47 0.12 2.77 2.34
C LEU A 47 -0.49 2.28 3.67
N ILE A 48 -1.80 2.40 3.85
CA ILE A 48 -2.50 1.87 5.02
C ILE A 48 -2.38 0.35 5.07
N ILE A 49 -2.61 -0.35 3.95
CA ILE A 49 -2.48 -1.81 3.89
C ILE A 49 -1.03 -2.24 4.12
N ALA A 50 -0.06 -1.54 3.54
CA ALA A 50 1.37 -1.79 3.81
C ALA A 50 1.69 -1.64 5.30
N SER A 51 1.20 -0.58 5.94
CA SER A 51 1.38 -0.34 7.36
C SER A 51 0.76 -1.46 8.20
N MET A 52 -0.46 -1.89 7.88
CA MET A 52 -1.12 -3.01 8.55
C MET A 52 -0.39 -4.34 8.35
N ALA A 53 0.16 -4.59 7.16
CA ALA A 53 0.94 -5.78 6.85
C ALA A 53 2.19 -5.88 7.73
N LEU A 54 2.93 -4.77 7.84
CA LEU A 54 4.13 -4.68 8.67
C LEU A 54 3.79 -4.82 10.15
N LEU A 55 2.74 -4.15 10.62
CA LEU A 55 2.28 -4.29 12.01
C LEU A 55 1.87 -5.72 12.33
N ALA A 56 1.12 -6.38 11.46
CA ALA A 56 0.72 -7.77 11.64
C ALA A 56 1.93 -8.71 11.70
N ASP A 57 2.96 -8.48 10.87
CA ASP A 57 4.21 -9.25 10.92
C ASP A 57 4.95 -9.06 12.25
N LEU A 58 5.05 -7.81 12.73
CA LEU A 58 5.66 -7.51 14.03
C LEU A 58 4.88 -8.16 15.19
N ILE A 59 3.55 -8.09 15.17
CA ILE A 59 2.70 -8.73 16.20
C ILE A 59 2.91 -10.25 16.24
N VAL A 60 3.07 -10.89 15.07
CA VAL A 60 3.32 -12.34 15.01
C VAL A 60 4.70 -12.67 15.55
N ARG A 61 5.71 -11.87 15.23
CA ARG A 61 7.09 -12.07 15.69
C ARG A 61 7.33 -11.72 17.15
N SER A 62 6.52 -10.84 17.73
CA SER A 62 6.69 -10.38 19.11
C SER A 62 6.08 -11.30 20.16
N ARG A 63 5.38 -12.37 19.76
CA ARG A 63 4.79 -13.31 20.73
C ARG A 63 5.88 -14.24 21.25
N PRO A 64 6.21 -14.21 22.56
CA PRO A 64 7.05 -15.24 23.16
C PRO A 64 6.32 -16.58 23.04
N GLU A 65 7.07 -17.62 22.77
CA GLU A 65 6.62 -19.00 22.87
C GLU A 65 6.23 -19.38 24.31
#